data_AF-A0A7I9ZDE0-F1
#
_entry.id   AF-A0A7I9ZDE0-F1
#
_cell.length_a   1.000
_cell.length_b   1.000
_cell.length_c   1.000
_cell.angle_alpha   90.00
_cell.angle_beta   90.00
_cell.angle_gamma   90.00
#
_symmetry.space_group_name_H-M   'P 1'
#
loop_
_entity.id
_entity.type
_entity.pdbx_description
1 polymer ?
#
loop_
_entity_poly.entity_id
_entity_poly.type
_entity_poly.pdbx_seq_one_letter_code
_entity_poly.pdbx_strand_id
1 'polypeptide(L)'
;MHLTLPSWLIDSEPSINDLVVARNDIAAAAARHDVAKTGAACRSAGSAVAKVHLQLPSPEPALNSTLHDAVDSYDIGLPYCISATQTHDAEGMQRAAAYISRGDAAMREALDYLDRHSGDAGPGVAVLVV
;
A
#
# COMPACT_ATOMS: atom_id res chain seq x y z
N MET A 1 26.77 -5.77 -6.46
CA MET A 1 25.94 -6.99 -6.58
C MET A 1 24.63 -6.58 -7.22
N HIS A 2 24.17 -7.25 -8.27
CA HIS A 2 22.80 -7.08 -8.75
C HIS A 2 21.89 -7.91 -7.86
N LEU A 3 20.88 -7.29 -7.25
CA LEU A 3 19.86 -8.02 -6.48
C LEU A 3 19.02 -8.86 -7.45
N THR A 4 18.71 -10.08 -7.05
CA THR A 4 17.73 -10.92 -7.76
C THR A 4 16.34 -10.66 -7.20
N LEU A 5 15.28 -10.94 -7.98
CA LEU A 5 13.91 -10.83 -7.48
C LEU A 5 13.68 -11.64 -6.18
N PRO A 6 14.14 -12.90 -6.04
CA PRO A 6 13.94 -13.65 -4.80
C PRO A 6 14.58 -13.02 -3.56
N SER A 7 15.83 -12.55 -3.66
CA SER A 7 16.52 -11.90 -2.54
C SER A 7 15.84 -10.59 -2.14
N TRP A 8 15.44 -9.79 -3.14
CA TRP A 8 14.75 -8.54 -2.90
C TRP A 8 13.36 -8.76 -2.28
N LEU A 9 12.65 -9.80 -2.71
CA LEU A 9 11.34 -10.13 -2.16
C LEU A 9 11.42 -10.54 -0.69
N ILE A 10 12.40 -11.38 -0.32
CA ILE A 10 12.63 -11.77 1.09
C ILE A 10 12.81 -10.52 1.98
N ASP A 11 13.58 -9.54 1.52
CA ASP A 11 13.86 -8.33 2.29
C ASP A 11 12.66 -7.35 2.32
N SER A 12 11.87 -7.31 1.25
CA SER A 12 10.79 -6.32 1.08
C SER A 12 9.41 -6.81 1.50
N GLU A 13 9.15 -8.11 1.51
CA GLU A 13 7.85 -8.72 1.84
C GLU A 13 7.26 -8.20 3.17
N PRO A 14 8.02 -8.09 4.28
CA PRO A 14 7.48 -7.54 5.52
C PRO A 14 6.92 -6.12 5.37
N SER A 15 7.60 -5.26 4.59
CA SER A 15 7.15 -3.89 4.35
C SER A 15 5.90 -3.82 3.45
N ILE A 16 5.83 -4.70 2.45
CA ILE A 16 4.66 -4.83 1.56
C ILE A 16 3.45 -5.30 2.35
N ASN A 17 3.63 -6.30 3.23
CA ASN A 17 2.57 -6.80 4.11
C ASN A 17 2.11 -5.73 5.11
N ASP A 18 3.02 -4.97 5.72
CA ASP A 18 2.67 -3.84 6.59
C ASP A 18 1.78 -2.81 5.86
N LEU A 19 2.07 -2.52 4.59
CA LEU A 19 1.26 -1.59 3.78
C LEU A 19 -0.12 -2.17 3.47
N VAL A 20 -0.23 -3.47 3.15
CA VAL A 20 -1.51 -4.15 2.95
C VAL A 20 -2.37 -4.08 4.23
N VAL A 21 -1.78 -4.35 5.40
CA VAL A 21 -2.48 -4.26 6.68
C VAL A 21 -2.97 -2.83 6.93
N ALA A 22 -2.11 -1.83 6.72
CA ALA A 22 -2.48 -0.43 6.94
C ALA A 22 -3.64 0.04 6.03
N ARG A 23 -3.65 -0.38 4.76
CA ARG A 23 -4.78 -0.14 3.86
C ARG A 23 -6.07 -0.76 4.38
N ASN A 24 -6.01 -2.01 4.82
CA ASN A 24 -7.17 -2.73 5.32
C ASN A 24 -7.74 -2.05 6.58
N ASP A 25 -6.87 -1.51 7.46
CA ASP A 25 -7.29 -0.73 8.63
C ASP A 25 -8.00 0.57 8.23
N ILE A 26 -7.51 1.29 7.21
CA ILE A 26 -8.17 2.49 6.68
C ILE A 26 -9.57 2.13 6.15
N ALA A 27 -9.65 1.11 5.30
CA ALA A 27 -10.90 0.67 4.69
C ALA A 27 -11.92 0.21 5.75
N ALA A 28 -11.48 -0.56 6.75
CA ALA A 28 -12.32 -1.04 7.84
C ALA A 28 -12.85 0.10 8.73
N ALA A 29 -12.03 1.12 9.01
CA ALA A 29 -12.46 2.30 9.76
C ALA A 29 -13.46 3.15 8.95
N ALA A 30 -13.17 3.39 7.67
CA ALA A 30 -14.03 4.15 6.77
C ALA A 30 -15.40 3.48 6.58
N ALA A 31 -15.44 2.16 6.42
CA ALA A 31 -16.69 1.39 6.28
C ALA A 31 -17.59 1.45 7.52
N ARG A 32 -17.02 1.73 8.70
CA ARG A 32 -17.77 1.94 9.95
C ARG A 32 -18.16 3.40 10.18
N HIS A 33 -17.86 4.29 9.24
CA HIS A 33 -18.02 5.74 9.37
C HIS A 33 -17.28 6.32 10.60
N ASP A 34 -16.21 5.67 11.05
CA ASP A 34 -15.43 6.09 12.22
C ASP A 34 -14.33 7.06 11.78
N VAL A 35 -14.70 8.34 11.64
CA VAL A 35 -13.81 9.41 11.14
C VAL A 35 -12.51 9.50 11.95
N ALA A 36 -12.60 9.34 13.28
CA ALA A 36 -11.45 9.40 14.17
C ALA A 36 -10.48 8.23 13.93
N LYS A 37 -11.00 7.00 13.81
CA LYS A 37 -10.17 5.83 13.49
C LYS A 37 -9.63 5.88 12.07
N THR A 38 -10.38 6.38 11.09
CA THR A 38 -9.88 6.58 9.72
C THR A 38 -8.67 7.51 9.72
N GLY A 39 -8.75 8.63 10.44
CA GLY A 39 -7.63 9.56 10.55
C GLY A 39 -6.41 8.95 11.24
N ALA A 40 -6.63 8.12 12.27
CA ALA A 40 -5.55 7.38 12.94
C ALA A 40 -4.91 6.34 12.02
N ALA A 41 -5.70 5.56 11.30
CA ALA A 41 -5.22 4.57 10.34
C ALA A 41 -4.42 5.24 9.21
N CYS A 42 -4.88 6.37 8.67
CA CYS A 42 -4.13 7.12 7.66
C CYS A 42 -2.77 7.65 8.18
N ARG A 43 -2.67 8.06 9.45
CA ARG A 43 -1.37 8.42 10.04
C ARG A 43 -0.44 7.21 10.15
N SER A 44 -0.96 6.07 10.62
CA SER A 44 -0.18 4.84 10.75
C SER A 44 0.31 4.33 9.38
N ALA A 45 -0.51 4.45 8.34
CA ALA A 45 -0.18 4.01 6.99
C ALA A 45 1.04 4.75 6.42
N GLY A 46 1.28 6.02 6.79
CA GLY A 46 2.45 6.76 6.31
C GLY A 46 3.79 6.09 6.69
N SER A 47 3.85 5.43 7.85
CA SER A 47 5.04 4.65 8.23
C SER A 47 5.20 3.37 7.42
N ALA A 48 4.09 2.73 7.01
CA ALA A 48 4.13 1.55 6.15
C ALA A 48 4.57 1.92 4.72
N VAL A 49 4.06 3.03 4.18
CA VAL A 49 4.48 3.57 2.88
C VAL A 49 5.98 3.88 2.89
N ALA A 50 6.48 4.56 3.92
CA ALA A 50 7.90 4.86 4.06
C ALA A 50 8.78 3.59 4.10
N LYS A 51 8.32 2.51 4.75
CA LYS A 51 9.04 1.23 4.76
C LYS A 51 9.13 0.62 3.37
N VAL A 52 8.04 0.63 2.58
CA VAL A 52 8.06 0.13 1.20
C VAL A 52 8.97 0.99 0.33
N HIS A 53 8.91 2.32 0.48
CA HIS A 53 9.78 3.25 -0.24
C HIS A 53 11.28 2.94 0.00
N LEU A 54 11.67 2.53 1.21
CA LEU A 54 13.05 2.16 1.52
C LEU A 54 13.52 0.87 0.83
N GLN A 55 12.60 0.02 0.36
CA GLN A 55 12.92 -1.21 -0.34
C GLN A 55 13.01 -1.02 -1.86
N LEU A 56 12.63 0.15 -2.38
CA LEU A 56 12.71 0.44 -3.80
C LEU A 56 14.14 0.85 -4.21
N PRO A 57 14.59 0.52 -5.44
CA PRO A 57 13.82 -0.12 -6.50
C PRO A 57 13.78 -1.65 -6.42
N SER A 58 12.70 -2.24 -6.94
CA SER A 58 12.67 -3.67 -7.26
C SER A 58 13.59 -3.98 -8.45
N PRO A 59 14.28 -5.14 -8.50
CA PRO A 59 15.08 -5.54 -9.66
C PRO A 59 14.22 -5.84 -10.90
N GLU A 60 12.92 -6.10 -10.75
CA GLU A 60 11.98 -6.32 -11.85
C GLU A 60 11.33 -4.99 -12.26
N PRO A 61 11.51 -4.50 -13.51
CA PRO A 61 11.02 -3.19 -13.92
C PRO A 61 9.50 -2.99 -13.79
N ALA A 62 8.71 -4.02 -14.12
CA ALA A 62 7.25 -3.95 -14.03
C ALA A 62 6.77 -3.87 -12.57
N LEU A 63 7.38 -4.66 -11.69
CA LEU A 63 7.11 -4.61 -10.26
C LEU A 63 7.58 -3.29 -9.64
N ASN A 64 8.75 -2.80 -10.07
CA ASN A 64 9.26 -1.50 -9.62
C ASN A 64 8.29 -0.36 -9.96
N SER A 65 7.82 -0.32 -11.21
CA SER A 65 6.88 0.72 -11.67
C SER A 65 5.58 0.70 -10.87
N THR A 66 4.97 -0.47 -10.70
CA THR A 66 3.68 -0.61 -10.00
C THR A 66 3.79 -0.31 -8.50
N LEU A 67 4.89 -0.68 -7.85
CA LEU A 67 5.13 -0.32 -6.44
C LEU A 67 5.43 1.17 -6.27
N HIS A 68 6.16 1.79 -7.19
CA HIS A 68 6.32 3.26 -7.21
C HIS A 68 4.97 3.96 -7.35
N ASP A 69 4.14 3.55 -8.32
CA ASP A 69 2.80 4.11 -8.53
C ASP A 69 1.91 3.98 -7.28
N ALA A 70 2.01 2.86 -6.57
CA ALA A 70 1.33 2.63 -5.31
C ALA A 70 1.79 3.59 -4.22
N VAL A 71 3.10 3.63 -3.96
CA VAL A 71 3.73 4.48 -2.93
C VAL A 71 3.41 5.96 -3.18
N ASP A 72 3.61 6.44 -4.41
CA ASP A 72 3.34 7.83 -4.79
C ASP A 72 1.86 8.19 -4.57
N SER A 73 0.95 7.27 -4.89
CA SER A 73 -0.47 7.49 -4.69
C SER A 73 -0.83 7.60 -3.21
N TYR A 74 -0.26 6.75 -2.35
CA TYR A 74 -0.50 6.87 -0.89
C TYR A 74 0.16 8.12 -0.31
N ASP A 75 1.38 8.46 -0.71
CA ASP A 75 2.08 9.67 -0.24
C ASP A 75 1.29 10.95 -0.54
N ILE A 76 0.56 10.98 -1.66
CA ILE A 76 -0.35 12.08 -1.99
C ILE A 76 -1.67 11.96 -1.21
N GLY A 77 -2.26 10.77 -1.11
CA GLY A 77 -3.60 10.56 -0.54
C GLY A 77 -3.67 10.68 0.99
N LEU A 78 -2.66 10.19 1.70
CA LEU A 78 -2.66 10.13 3.16
C LEU A 78 -2.72 11.51 3.83
N PRO A 79 -1.97 12.56 3.39
CA PRO A 79 -2.13 13.91 3.92
C PRO A 79 -3.55 14.46 3.78
N TYR A 80 -4.22 14.21 2.65
CA TYR A 80 -5.62 14.59 2.46
C TYR A 80 -6.53 13.84 3.44
N CYS A 81 -6.34 12.53 3.64
CA CYS A 81 -7.12 11.75 4.60
C CYS A 81 -6.95 12.31 6.03
N ILE A 82 -5.71 12.57 6.43
CA ILE A 82 -5.39 13.08 7.77
C ILE A 82 -6.02 14.45 7.99
N SER A 83 -5.87 15.37 7.03
CA SER A 83 -6.45 16.72 7.14
C SER A 83 -7.99 16.66 7.14
N ALA A 84 -8.60 15.93 6.20
CA ALA A 84 -10.04 15.84 6.05
C ALA A 84 -10.74 15.22 7.27
N THR A 85 -10.12 14.24 7.92
CA THR A 85 -10.66 13.64 9.16
C THR A 85 -10.60 14.58 10.36
N GLN A 86 -9.71 15.56 10.36
CA GLN A 86 -9.61 16.58 11.40
C GLN A 86 -10.60 17.74 11.17
N THR A 87 -10.76 18.15 9.91
CA THR A 87 -11.57 19.32 9.53
C THR A 87 -12.99 18.97 9.10
N HIS A 88 -13.32 17.68 8.97
CA HIS A 88 -14.55 17.18 8.37
C HIS A 88 -14.76 17.71 6.92
N ASP A 89 -13.65 17.91 6.20
CA ASP A 89 -13.65 18.37 4.81
C ASP A 89 -14.03 17.23 3.85
N ALA A 90 -15.26 17.28 3.32
CA ALA A 90 -15.78 16.29 2.39
C ALA A 90 -14.99 16.24 1.07
N GLU A 91 -14.55 17.38 0.53
CA GLU A 91 -13.77 17.39 -0.71
C GLU A 91 -12.37 16.82 -0.49
N GLY A 92 -11.75 17.15 0.65
CA GLY A 92 -10.49 16.55 1.08
C GLY A 92 -10.60 15.03 1.21
N MET A 93 -11.70 14.53 1.77
CA MET A 93 -11.96 13.09 1.87
C MET A 93 -12.15 12.45 0.49
N GLN A 94 -12.84 13.11 -0.44
CA GLN A 94 -12.98 12.62 -1.82
C GLN A 94 -11.64 12.53 -2.53
N ARG A 95 -10.78 13.55 -2.39
CA ARG A 95 -9.41 13.54 -2.92
C ARG A 95 -8.58 12.40 -2.31
N ALA A 96 -8.65 12.23 -0.99
CA ALA A 96 -7.98 11.14 -0.30
C ALA A 96 -8.43 9.77 -0.83
N ALA A 97 -9.73 9.55 -0.96
CA ALA A 97 -10.30 8.31 -1.46
C ALA A 97 -9.84 8.01 -2.90
N ALA A 98 -9.77 9.02 -3.77
CA ALA A 98 -9.31 8.84 -5.15
C ALA A 98 -7.85 8.37 -5.22
N TYR A 99 -6.96 9.00 -4.46
CA TYR A 99 -5.54 8.63 -4.43
C TYR A 99 -5.30 7.29 -3.72
N ILE A 100 -5.96 7.03 -2.60
CA ILE A 100 -5.87 5.73 -1.91
C ILE A 100 -6.37 4.62 -2.84
N SER A 101 -7.50 4.80 -3.53
CA SER A 101 -8.01 3.79 -4.48
C SER A 101 -7.04 3.53 -5.64
N ARG A 102 -6.33 4.56 -6.11
CA ARG A 102 -5.27 4.40 -7.12
C ARG A 102 -4.09 3.60 -6.57
N GLY A 103 -3.66 3.90 -5.35
CA GLY A 103 -2.61 3.15 -4.65
C GLY A 103 -3.00 1.68 -4.44
N ASP A 104 -4.26 1.43 -4.06
CA ASP A 104 -4.82 0.08 -3.88
C ASP A 104 -4.81 -0.71 -5.18
N ALA A 105 -5.20 -0.08 -6.29
CA ALA A 105 -5.19 -0.70 -7.61
C ALA A 105 -3.76 -1.06 -8.06
N ALA A 106 -2.80 -0.14 -7.91
CA ALA A 106 -1.41 -0.38 -8.24
C ALA A 106 -0.78 -1.47 -7.35
N MET A 107 -1.11 -1.49 -6.05
CA MET A 107 -0.70 -2.58 -5.16
C MET A 107 -1.26 -3.93 -5.58
N ARG A 108 -2.55 -3.98 -5.98
CA ARG A 108 -3.15 -5.23 -6.47
C ARG A 108 -2.42 -5.73 -7.72
N GLU A 109 -2.09 -4.84 -8.64
CA GLU A 109 -1.32 -5.18 -9.85
C GLU A 109 0.09 -5.71 -9.51
N ALA A 110 0.78 -5.08 -8.55
CA ALA A 110 2.09 -5.53 -8.06
C ALA A 110 2.02 -6.94 -7.42
N LEU A 111 0.99 -7.18 -6.60
CA LEU A 111 0.77 -8.49 -5.96
C LEU A 111 0.40 -9.57 -6.99
N ASP A 112 -0.45 -9.24 -7.96
CA ASP A 112 -0.79 -10.13 -9.08
C ASP A 112 0.44 -10.44 -9.96
N TYR A 113 1.37 -9.48 -10.12
CA TYR A 113 2.66 -9.74 -10.77
C TYR A 113 3.46 -10.77 -10.00
N LEU A 114 3.60 -10.59 -8.68
CA LEU A 114 4.32 -11.52 -7.82
C LEU A 114 3.69 -12.92 -7.88
N ASP A 115 2.38 -13.05 -7.76
CA ASP A 115 1.68 -14.34 -7.81
C ASP A 115 1.97 -15.11 -9.13
N ARG A 116 1.87 -14.42 -10.27
CA ARG A 116 2.12 -15.03 -11.59
C ARG A 116 3.58 -15.44 -11.84
N HIS A 117 4.53 -14.79 -11.17
CA HIS A 117 5.97 -14.99 -11.41
C HIS A 117 6.68 -15.70 -10.25
N SER A 118 5.98 -15.98 -9.15
CA SER A 118 6.40 -16.85 -8.06
C SER A 118 6.15 -18.30 -8.45
N GLY A 119 6.89 -18.81 -9.44
CA GLY A 119 6.74 -20.21 -9.87
C GLY A 119 6.88 -21.18 -8.69
N ASP A 120 5.81 -21.91 -8.36
CA ASP A 120 5.76 -23.12 -7.53
C ASP A 120 6.59 -23.10 -6.22
N ALA A 121 6.66 -21.96 -5.53
CA ALA A 121 7.31 -21.85 -4.22
C ALA A 121 6.36 -22.21 -3.05
N GLY A 122 5.68 -23.36 -3.11
CA GLY A 122 4.94 -23.95 -1.98
C GLY A 122 3.80 -23.10 -1.37
N PRO A 123 2.97 -23.69 -0.46
CA PRO A 123 1.78 -23.02 0.06
C PRO A 123 2.17 -22.01 1.15
N GLY A 124 2.47 -20.78 0.76
CA GLY A 124 2.89 -19.74 1.71
C GLY A 124 2.43 -18.31 1.42
N VAL A 125 2.09 -17.97 0.18
CA VAL A 125 1.74 -16.59 -0.17
C VAL A 125 0.22 -16.46 -0.29
N ALA A 126 -0.48 -16.73 0.80
CA ALA A 126 -1.85 -16.28 0.96
C ALA A 126 -1.80 -14.77 1.27
N VAL A 127 -1.52 -13.96 0.26
CA VAL A 127 -1.79 -12.52 0.33
C VAL A 127 -3.30 -12.40 0.45
N LEU A 128 -3.75 -12.11 1.67
CA LEU A 128 -5.15 -11.96 2.01
C LEU A 128 -5.67 -10.69 1.31
N VAL A 129 -6.16 -10.87 0.08
CA VAL A 129 -6.98 -9.88 -0.60
C VAL A 129 -8.37 -9.99 0.03
N VAL A 130 -8.67 -9.09 0.98
CA VAL A 130 -10.04 -8.84 1.48
C VAL A 130 -10.45 -7.45 1.06
#